data_AF-A0AAV5UWN4-F1
#
_entry.id   AF-A0AAV5UWN4-F1
#
_cell.length_a   1.000
_cell.length_b   1.000
_cell.length_c   1.000
_cell.angle_alpha   90.00
_cell.angle_beta   90.00
_cell.angle_gamma   90.00
#
_symmetry.space_group_name_H-M   'P 1'
#
loop_
_entity.id
_entity.type
_entity.pdbx_description
1 polymer ?
#
loop_
_entity_poly.entity_id
_entity_poly.type
_entity_poly.pdbx_seq_one_letter_code
_entity_poly.pdbx_strand_id
1 'polypeptide(L)'
;WLGLSEVNGKLFPSAAHLMIPIQVVKASYQKIEGADRYMWQILFKESNCPRDEQSPTKEKCKIIPDYPYGFNRFNVTLITYEGKSDEWSGERTLSDEMNRIWKDLEMINVAIPGSKNLFY
;
A
#
# COMPACT_ATOMS: atom_id res chain seq x y z
N TRP A 1 -2.14 14.57 -5.71
CA TRP A 1 -2.09 14.29 -7.16
C TRP A 1 -0.70 14.54 -7.71
N LEU A 2 -0.07 15.68 -7.39
CA LEU A 2 1.38 15.80 -7.49
C LEU A 2 2.06 14.61 -6.79
N GLY A 3 3.04 13.99 -7.44
CA GLY A 3 3.72 12.77 -6.98
C GLY A 3 2.97 11.45 -7.22
N LEU A 4 1.72 11.45 -7.71
CA LEU A 4 0.97 10.19 -7.90
C LEU A 4 1.61 9.30 -8.96
N SER A 5 2.12 9.90 -10.05
CA SER A 5 2.83 9.16 -11.10
C SER A 5 4.10 8.50 -10.55
N GLU A 6 4.85 9.20 -9.70
CA GLU A 6 6.03 8.66 -9.02
C GLU A 6 5.67 7.50 -8.08
N VAL A 7 4.61 7.67 -7.27
CA VAL A 7 4.08 6.63 -6.38
C VAL A 7 3.64 5.39 -7.18
N ASN A 8 2.94 5.57 -8.30
CA ASN A 8 2.55 4.47 -9.19
C ASN A 8 3.74 3.82 -9.91
N GLY A 9 4.74 4.63 -10.26
CA GLY A 9 6.04 4.20 -10.75
C GLY A 9 6.69 3.18 -9.83
N LYS A 10 6.78 3.52 -8.54
CA LYS A 10 7.51 2.74 -7.55
C LYS A 10 6.69 1.59 -6.94
N LEU A 11 5.44 1.86 -6.53
CA LEU A 11 4.63 0.91 -5.76
C LEU A 11 3.81 -0.04 -6.64
N PHE A 12 3.50 0.37 -7.86
CA PHE A 12 2.60 -0.36 -8.75
C PHE A 12 3.16 -0.49 -10.16
N PRO A 13 4.43 -0.93 -10.37
CA PRO A 13 5.09 -0.87 -11.67
C PRO A 13 4.37 -1.60 -12.81
N SER A 14 3.56 -2.62 -12.48
CA SER A 14 2.81 -3.44 -13.43
C SER A 14 1.32 -3.07 -13.56
N ALA A 15 0.82 -2.07 -12.82
CA ALA A 15 -0.58 -1.68 -12.91
C ALA A 15 -0.88 -0.99 -14.25
N ALA A 16 -1.99 -1.38 -14.88
CA ALA A 16 -2.46 -0.82 -16.15
C ALA A 16 -3.07 0.57 -15.96
N HIS A 17 -3.75 0.79 -14.84
CA HIS A 17 -4.33 2.08 -14.48
C HIS A 17 -3.64 2.66 -13.25
N LEU A 18 -3.85 3.96 -13.04
CA LEU A 18 -3.39 4.64 -11.83
C LEU A 18 -4.10 4.08 -10.59
N MET A 19 -3.29 3.66 -9.63
CA MET A 19 -3.67 3.33 -8.28
C MET A 19 -3.72 4.61 -7.44
N ILE A 20 -4.90 4.92 -6.90
CA ILE A 20 -5.15 6.17 -6.20
C ILE A 20 -5.35 5.92 -4.71
N PRO A 21 -4.77 6.75 -3.83
CA PRO A 21 -4.97 6.60 -2.39
C PRO A 21 -6.42 6.95 -2.05
N ILE A 22 -7.08 6.06 -1.31
CA ILE A 22 -8.48 6.25 -0.90
C ILE A 22 -8.63 6.53 0.59
N GLN A 23 -7.71 6.03 1.41
CA GLN A 23 -7.79 6.13 2.86
C GLN A 23 -6.43 5.93 3.51
N VAL A 24 -6.12 6.75 4.51
CA VAL A 24 -5.05 6.50 5.48
C VAL A 24 -5.66 5.76 6.67
N VAL A 25 -5.20 4.53 6.93
CA VAL A 25 -5.72 3.66 8.00
C VAL A 25 -4.98 3.88 9.30
N LYS A 26 -3.67 4.09 9.21
CA LYS A 26 -2.81 4.40 10.37
C LYS A 26 -1.83 5.49 9.98
N ALA A 27 -1.50 6.34 10.92
CA ALA A 27 -0.46 7.34 10.80
C ALA A 27 0.34 7.38 12.10
N SER A 28 1.65 7.49 11.99
CA SER A 28 2.54 7.73 13.11
C SER A 28 3.68 8.65 12.70
N TYR A 29 4.24 9.29 13.72
CA TYR A 29 5.34 10.24 13.60
C TYR A 29 6.38 9.89 14.66
N GLN A 30 7.65 10.04 14.29
CA GLN A 30 8.77 9.84 15.18
C GLN A 30 9.86 10.85 14.85
N LYS A 31 10.25 11.65 15.85
CA LYS A 31 11.46 12.45 15.76
C LYS A 31 12.67 11.53 15.90
N ILE A 32 13.60 11.58 14.96
CA ILE A 32 14.89 10.87 15.00
C ILE A 32 16.02 11.90 14.97
N GLU A 33 17.25 11.48 15.25
CA GLU A 33 18.38 12.42 15.29
C GLU A 33 18.59 13.07 13.91
N GLY A 34 18.40 14.39 13.83
CA GLY A 34 18.57 15.17 12.60
C GLY A 34 17.48 15.02 11.54
N ALA A 35 16.36 14.33 11.84
CA ALA A 35 15.25 14.15 10.90
C ALA A 35 13.90 13.87 11.58
N ASP A 36 12.85 14.02 10.79
CA ASP A 36 11.48 13.66 11.15
C ASP A 36 11.04 12.46 10.30
N ARG A 37 10.57 11.40 10.96
CA ARG A 37 10.06 10.19 10.30
C ARG A 37 8.55 10.14 10.40
N TYR A 38 7.90 10.06 9.25
CA TYR A 38 6.46 9.87 9.11
C TYR A 38 6.18 8.48 8.54
N MET A 39 5.17 7.82 9.08
CA MET A 39 4.77 6.49 8.62
C MET A 39 3.26 6.45 8.47
N TRP A 40 2.80 5.94 7.34
CA TRP A 40 1.39 5.79 7.03
C TRP A 40 1.09 4.38 6.57
N GLN A 41 -0.09 3.88 6.93
CA GLN A 41 -0.67 2.74 6.24
C GLN A 41 -1.80 3.25 5.35
N ILE A 42 -1.62 3.13 4.04
CA ILE A 42 -2.51 3.73 3.04
C ILE A 42 -3.17 2.62 2.22
N LEU A 43 -4.48 2.74 2.01
CA LEU A 43 -5.23 1.93 1.06
C LEU A 43 -5.27 2.63 -0.29
N PHE A 44 -4.98 1.87 -1.33
CA PHE A 44 -5.07 2.27 -2.72
C PHE A 44 -6.14 1.46 -3.43
N LYS A 45 -6.82 2.09 -4.39
CA LYS A 45 -7.73 1.42 -5.31
C LYS A 45 -7.45 1.86 -6.74
N GLU A 46 -7.70 0.96 -7.69
CA GLU A 46 -7.53 1.25 -9.10
C GLU A 46 -8.56 2.27 -9.60
N SER A 47 -8.10 3.21 -10.41
CA SER A 47 -8.94 4.21 -11.07
C SER A 47 -9.17 3.87 -12.54
N ASN A 48 -10.06 4.61 -13.21
CA ASN A 48 -10.28 4.53 -14.65
C ASN A 48 -9.21 5.24 -15.48
N CYS A 49 -8.23 5.90 -14.86
CA CYS A 49 -7.17 6.60 -15.58
C CYS A 49 -6.05 5.65 -15.97
N PRO A 50 -5.57 5.68 -17.23
CA PRO A 50 -4.42 4.89 -17.62
C PRO A 50 -3.18 5.36 -16.85
N ARG A 51 -2.22 4.46 -16.66
CA ARG A 51 -0.99 4.70 -15.89
C ARG A 51 -0.22 5.95 -16.33
N ASP A 52 -0.19 6.23 -17.63
CA ASP A 52 0.55 7.31 -18.28
C ASP A 52 -0.23 8.63 -18.34
N GLU A 53 -1.39 8.73 -17.65
CA GLU A 53 -2.13 9.98 -17.51
C GLU A 53 -1.23 11.07 -16.91
N GLN A 54 -0.97 12.11 -17.69
CA GLN A 54 -0.02 13.17 -17.35
C GLN A 54 -0.61 14.21 -16.39
N SER A 55 -1.93 14.37 -16.35
CA SER A 55 -2.62 15.35 -15.51
C SER A 55 -3.78 14.72 -14.75
N PRO A 56 -3.48 13.74 -13.87
CA PRO A 56 -4.52 13.03 -13.15
C PRO A 56 -5.12 13.93 -12.07
N THR A 57 -6.45 14.02 -12.04
CA THR A 57 -7.21 14.77 -11.02
C THR A 57 -8.28 13.88 -10.40
N LYS A 58 -8.84 14.30 -9.27
CA LYS A 58 -9.87 13.52 -8.56
C LYS A 58 -11.14 13.36 -9.38
N GLU A 59 -11.44 14.37 -10.21
CA GLU A 59 -12.62 14.43 -11.05
C GLU A 59 -12.47 13.55 -12.29
N LYS A 60 -11.25 13.47 -12.85
CA LYS A 60 -10.93 12.65 -14.02
C LYS A 60 -10.70 11.18 -13.67
N CYS A 61 -9.92 10.93 -12.63
CA CYS A 61 -9.49 9.60 -12.20
C CYS A 61 -10.37 9.11 -11.06
N LYS A 62 -11.51 8.54 -11.44
CA LYS A 62 -12.49 7.97 -10.52
C LYS A 62 -12.14 6.52 -10.22
N ILE A 63 -12.46 6.11 -9.00
CA ILE A 63 -12.34 4.71 -8.57
C ILE A 63 -13.27 3.84 -9.43
N ILE A 64 -12.76 2.70 -9.92
CA ILE A 64 -13.60 1.70 -10.60
C ILE A 64 -14.35 0.89 -9.51
N PRO A 65 -15.70 0.94 -9.46
CA PRO A 65 -16.46 0.27 -8.40
C PRO A 65 -16.31 -1.26 -8.43
N ASP A 66 -16.37 -1.84 -9.63
CA ASP A 66 -16.60 -3.28 -9.88
C ASP A 66 -15.33 -4.11 -10.07
N TYR A 67 -14.16 -3.58 -9.71
CA TYR A 67 -12.92 -4.34 -9.85
C TYR A 67 -12.83 -5.42 -8.76
N PRO A 68 -12.63 -6.72 -9.11
CA PRO A 68 -12.75 -7.85 -8.17
C PRO A 68 -11.63 -7.92 -7.13
N TYR A 69 -10.59 -7.09 -7.27
CA TYR A 69 -9.49 -7.03 -6.33
C TYR A 69 -9.77 -5.96 -5.27
N GLY A 70 -9.77 -6.38 -4.01
CA GLY A 70 -9.94 -5.50 -2.85
C GLY A 70 -8.88 -4.41 -2.75
N PHE A 71 -8.91 -3.66 -1.66
CA PHE A 71 -7.97 -2.56 -1.46
C PHE A 71 -6.52 -3.03 -1.37
N ASN A 72 -5.61 -2.30 -2.00
CA ASN A 72 -4.18 -2.54 -1.91
C ASN A 72 -3.60 -1.72 -0.75
N ARG A 73 -3.14 -2.41 0.29
CA ARG A 73 -2.59 -1.78 1.50
C ARG A 73 -1.08 -1.64 1.39
N PHE A 74 -0.56 -0.46 1.70
CA PHE A 74 0.87 -0.18 1.73
C PHE A 74 1.25 0.53 3.02
N ASN A 75 2.40 0.18 3.57
CA ASN A 75 3.08 0.98 4.58
C ASN A 75 4.04 1.92 3.86
N VAL A 76 3.79 3.22 3.96
CA VAL A 76 4.61 4.28 3.36
C VAL A 76 5.39 4.97 4.47
N THR A 77 6.70 5.13 4.28
CA THR A 77 7.57 5.89 5.19
C THR A 77 8.14 7.09 4.44
N LEU A 78 8.13 8.26 5.07
CA LEU A 78 8.83 9.46 4.63
C LEU A 78 9.77 9.90 5.75
N ILE A 79 11.02 10.21 5.41
CA ILE A 79 12.01 10.77 6.31
C ILE A 79 12.41 12.13 5.73
N THR A 80 12.18 13.18 6.50
CA THR A 80 12.55 14.54 6.12
C THR A 80 13.75 14.99 6.96
N TYR A 81 14.84 15.35 6.29
CA TYR A 81 16.09 15.72 6.93
C TYR A 81 16.25 17.24 6.97
N GLU A 82 16.81 17.78 8.06
CA GLU A 82 17.09 19.22 8.12
C GLU A 82 18.16 19.60 7.07
N GLY A 83 17.77 20.42 6.08
CA GLY A 83 18.67 20.96 5.06
C GLY A 83 19.15 19.95 4.00
N LYS A 84 18.49 18.80 3.86
CA LYS A 84 18.81 17.78 2.84
C LYS A 84 17.53 17.31 2.12
N SER A 85 17.71 16.50 1.08
CA SER A 85 16.61 15.87 0.34
C SER A 85 15.86 14.85 1.20
N ASP A 86 14.55 14.81 1.03
CA ASP A 86 13.68 13.83 1.69
C ASP A 86 13.83 12.43 1.09
N GLU A 87 13.64 11.41 1.91
CA GLU A 87 13.65 10.00 1.50
C GLU A 87 12.29 9.37 1.75
N TRP A 88 11.78 8.62 0.77
CA TRP A 88 10.51 7.91 0.94
C TRP A 88 10.56 6.47 0.44
N SER A 89 9.84 5.59 1.12
CA SER A 89 9.67 4.18 0.75
C SER A 89 8.22 3.76 0.91
N GLY A 90 7.84 2.66 0.24
CA GLY A 90 6.55 2.05 0.43
C GLY A 90 6.61 0.55 0.19
N GLU A 91 6.01 -0.20 1.10
CA GLU A 91 6.01 -1.66 1.07
C GLU A 91 4.58 -2.18 1.13
N ARG A 92 4.28 -3.17 0.28
CA ARG A 92 2.96 -3.79 0.26
C ARG A 92 2.73 -4.51 1.58
N THR A 93 1.60 -4.24 2.19
CA THR A 93 1.12 -4.97 3.37
C THR A 93 0.05 -5.96 2.94
N LEU A 94 0.02 -7.13 3.58
CA LEU A 94 -1.05 -8.10 3.35
C LEU A 94 -2.41 -7.44 3.59
N SER A 95 -3.36 -7.70 2.68
CA SER A 95 -4.74 -7.25 2.85
C SER A 95 -5.35 -7.90 4.10
N ASP A 96 -6.41 -7.31 4.67
CA ASP A 96 -7.08 -7.90 5.85
C ASP A 96 -7.63 -9.30 5.55
N GLU A 97 -8.01 -9.56 4.29
CA GLU A 97 -8.43 -10.86 3.78
C GLU A 97 -7.27 -11.85 3.69
N MET A 98 -6.09 -11.43 3.20
CA MET A 98 -4.89 -12.27 3.24
C MET A 98 -4.41 -12.52 4.67
N ASN A 99 -4.50 -11.53 5.56
CA ASN A 99 -4.21 -11.71 6.98
C ASN A 99 -5.18 -12.70 7.63
N ARG A 100 -6.46 -12.66 7.24
CA ARG A 100 -7.47 -13.61 7.70
C ARG A 100 -7.22 -15.01 7.17
N ILE A 101 -6.94 -15.15 5.87
CA ILE A 101 -6.57 -16.44 5.25
C ILE A 101 -5.32 -17.01 5.91
N TRP A 102 -4.30 -16.20 6.16
CA TRP A 102 -3.09 -16.63 6.86
C TRP A 102 -3.38 -17.07 8.30
N LYS A 103 -4.18 -16.30 9.05
CA LYS A 103 -4.62 -16.72 10.38
C LYS A 103 -5.44 -18.01 10.35
N ASP A 104 -6.34 -18.16 9.38
CA ASP A 104 -7.15 -19.37 9.21
C ASP A 104 -6.26 -20.56 8.85
N LEU A 105 -5.24 -20.38 7.99
CA LEU A 105 -4.23 -21.40 7.66
C LEU A 105 -3.35 -21.77 8.87
N GLU A 106 -2.90 -20.79 9.66
CA GLU A 106 -2.16 -21.03 10.91
C GLU A 106 -3.03 -21.80 11.92
N MET A 107 -4.30 -21.45 12.07
CA MET A 107 -5.23 -22.16 12.94
C MET A 107 -5.50 -23.59 12.48
N ILE A 108 -5.62 -23.84 11.17
CA ILE A 108 -5.72 -25.19 10.60
C ILE A 108 -4.46 -26.01 10.93
N ASN A 109 -3.27 -25.41 10.82
CA ASN A 109 -2.01 -26.09 11.15
C ASN A 109 -1.87 -26.45 12.64
N VAL A 110 -2.48 -25.68 13.54
CA VAL A 110 -2.45 -25.93 15.00
C VAL A 110 -3.54 -26.91 15.45
N ALA A 111 -4.67 -26.97 14.74
CA ALA A 111 -5.83 -27.79 15.13
C ALA A 111 -5.72 -29.28 14.77
N ILE A 112 -4.70 -29.72 14.02
CA ILE A 112 -4.52 -31.12 13.60
C ILE A 112 -3.34 -31.74 14.38
N PRO A 113 -3.58 -32.55 15.42
CA PRO A 113 -2.51 -33.25 16.12
C PRO A 113 -1.81 -34.24 15.18
N GLY A 114 -0.55 -33.97 14.84
CA GLY A 114 0.29 -34.87 14.03
C GLY A 114 0.57 -34.42 12.59
N SER A 115 0.05 -33.29 12.12
CA SER A 115 0.42 -32.77 10.79
C SER A 115 1.80 -32.13 10.81
N LYS A 116 2.79 -32.79 10.20
CA LYS A 116 4.04 -32.13 9.80
C LYS A 116 3.69 -31.08 8.74
N ASN A 117 4.14 -29.84 8.96
CA ASN A 117 3.98 -28.64 8.12
C ASN A 117 3.60 -28.94 6.67
N LEU A 118 2.34 -28.72 6.30
CA LEU A 118 1.82 -28.98 4.95
C LEU A 118 2.30 -27.97 3.91
N PHE A 119 2.89 -26.85 4.34
CA PHE A 119 3.41 -25.82 3.44
C PHE A 119 4.75 -25.31 3.99
N TYR A 120 5.84 -25.74 3.35
CA TYR A 120 7.20 -25.21 3.50
C TYR A 120 7.62 -24.64 2.14
#